data_AF-A0A0B1P8C0-F1
#
_entry.id   AF-A0A0B1P8C0-F1
#
_cell.length_a   1.000
_cell.length_b   1.000
_cell.length_c   1.000
_cell.angle_alpha   90.00
_cell.angle_beta   90.00
_cell.angle_gamma   90.00
#
_symmetry.space_group_name_H-M   'P 1'
#
loop_
_entity.id
_entity.type
_entity.pdbx_description
1 polymer ?
#
loop_
_entity_poly.entity_id
_entity_poly.type
_entity_poly.pdbx_seq_one_letter_code
_entity_poly.pdbx_strand_id
1 'polypeptide(L)'
;MLMNEIERVSSKRPAHVKLYGTTNPEAPHRAWLALFSEAPRCGFRVFDESGIMKIFKKKLPIEFCKRCNGHHNIRNCSRAPSCGNCGSTMHAQDVCKVLTKCRNCGGPHRSDSHRCLARPTRYGKPTKEQLDAYRRAGDREYQAVVRANAAEARAAIAENTEGANETPSRSQETIISVENPNETPVQTQAGEEMRL
;
A
#
# COMPACT_ATOMS: atom_id res chain seq x y z
N MET A 1 -20.11 31.45 24.89
CA MET A 1 -20.51 32.35 23.78
C MET A 1 -21.14 31.56 22.63
N LEU A 2 -20.39 30.71 21.90
CA LEU A 2 -20.94 29.98 20.75
C LEU A 2 -22.00 28.92 21.09
N MET A 3 -21.81 28.10 22.14
CA MET A 3 -22.82 27.11 22.55
C MET A 3 -24.17 27.74 22.89
N ASN A 4 -24.14 28.82 23.69
CA ASN A 4 -25.35 29.53 24.10
C ASN A 4 -26.08 30.14 22.90
N GLU A 5 -25.33 30.67 21.95
CA GLU A 5 -25.92 31.20 20.73
C GLU A 5 -26.55 30.10 19.87
N ILE A 6 -25.88 28.95 19.72
CA ILE A 6 -26.44 27.79 19.02
C ILE A 6 -27.73 27.33 19.71
N GLU A 7 -27.76 27.27 21.04
CA GLU A 7 -28.95 26.92 21.82
C GLU A 7 -30.09 27.91 21.58
N ARG A 8 -29.80 29.23 21.56
CA ARG A 8 -30.77 30.29 21.28
C ARG A 8 -31.42 30.14 19.90
N VAL A 9 -30.63 29.91 18.85
CA VAL A 9 -31.15 29.89 17.46
C VAL A 9 -31.71 28.53 17.04
N SER A 10 -31.29 27.43 17.67
CA SER A 10 -31.71 26.07 17.28
C SER A 10 -32.63 25.39 18.28
N SER A 11 -32.85 26.00 19.46
CA SER A 11 -33.58 25.40 20.59
C SER A 11 -33.00 24.06 21.08
N LYS A 12 -31.75 23.75 20.69
CA LYS A 12 -31.05 22.53 21.06
C LYS A 12 -29.66 22.89 21.53
N ARG A 13 -29.29 22.39 22.70
CA ARG A 13 -27.95 22.58 23.25
C ARG A 13 -26.97 21.55 22.67
N PRO A 14 -25.85 21.97 22.05
CA PRO A 14 -24.80 21.04 21.68
C PRO A 14 -24.21 20.35 22.93
N ALA A 15 -23.91 19.06 22.83
CA ALA A 15 -23.15 18.34 23.85
C ALA A 15 -21.68 18.80 23.88
N HIS A 16 -21.12 19.14 22.72
CA HIS A 16 -19.75 19.62 22.60
C HIS A 16 -19.60 20.54 21.39
N VAL A 17 -18.70 21.53 21.49
CA VAL A 17 -18.34 22.41 20.37
C VAL A 17 -16.82 22.52 20.29
N LYS A 18 -16.27 22.33 19.10
CA LYS A 18 -14.82 22.41 18.85
C LYS A 18 -14.52 23.06 17.50
N LEU A 19 -13.30 23.58 17.36
CA LEU A 19 -12.80 24.07 16.06
C LEU A 19 -12.70 22.92 15.06
N TYR A 20 -13.05 23.20 13.80
CA TYR A 20 -13.02 22.23 12.71
C TYR A 20 -12.01 22.64 11.63
N GLY A 21 -11.21 21.67 11.19
CA GLY A 21 -10.17 21.89 10.17
C GLY A 21 -8.90 22.49 10.74
N THR A 22 -7.97 22.84 9.85
CA THR A 22 -6.71 23.48 10.22
C THR A 22 -6.98 24.93 10.58
N THR A 23 -6.66 25.32 11.81
CA THR A 23 -6.71 26.72 12.26
C THR A 23 -5.52 27.49 11.71
N ASN A 24 -5.69 28.16 10.57
CA ASN A 24 -4.78 29.22 10.18
C ASN A 24 -5.10 30.46 11.04
N PRO A 25 -4.17 30.98 11.85
CA PRO A 25 -4.41 32.17 12.68
C PRO A 25 -4.74 33.43 11.85
N GLU A 26 -4.28 33.50 10.59
CA GLU A 26 -4.53 34.62 9.67
C GLU A 26 -5.87 34.50 8.92
N ALA A 27 -6.59 33.39 9.05
CA ALA A 27 -7.85 33.21 8.34
C ALA A 27 -8.94 34.17 8.89
N PRO A 28 -9.66 34.89 8.02
CA PRO A 28 -10.69 35.84 8.45
C PRO A 28 -11.89 35.16 9.12
N HIS A 29 -12.10 33.86 8.86
CA HIS A 29 -13.19 33.08 9.43
C HIS A 29 -12.71 31.71 9.90
N ARG A 30 -13.33 31.20 10.97
CA ARG A 30 -13.05 29.87 11.53
C ARG A 30 -14.29 29.00 11.49
N ALA A 31 -14.12 27.74 11.10
CA ALA A 31 -15.19 26.75 11.14
C ALA A 31 -15.27 26.07 12.51
N TRP A 32 -16.49 25.87 13.00
CA TRP A 32 -16.76 25.16 14.25
C TRP A 32 -17.62 23.94 13.98
N LEU A 33 -17.38 22.86 14.72
CA LEU A 33 -18.20 21.66 14.74
C LEU A 33 -18.95 21.59 16.07
N ALA A 34 -20.28 21.54 16.00
CA ALA A 34 -21.14 21.28 17.14
C ALA A 34 -21.65 19.84 17.08
N LEU A 35 -21.46 19.09 18.16
CA LEU A 35 -21.98 17.73 18.34
C LEU A 35 -23.26 17.79 19.15
N PHE A 36 -24.29 17.10 18.68
CA PHE A 36 -25.60 17.03 19.33
C PHE A 36 -25.98 15.57 19.55
N SER A 37 -26.66 15.30 20.66
CA SER A 37 -27.34 14.01 20.89
C SER A 37 -28.59 13.90 20.01
N GLU A 38 -29.28 15.02 19.77
CA GLU A 38 -30.42 15.14 18.89
C GLU A 38 -30.17 16.22 17.85
N ALA A 39 -30.30 15.89 16.57
CA ALA A 39 -29.99 16.83 15.50
C ALA A 39 -30.98 18.02 15.51
N PRO A 40 -30.50 19.27 15.57
CA PRO A 40 -31.35 20.43 15.33
C PRO A 40 -31.78 20.49 13.86
N ARG A 41 -32.80 21.29 13.56
CA ARG A 41 -33.12 21.64 12.17
C ARG A 41 -31.91 22.34 11.55
N CYS A 42 -31.50 21.93 10.36
CA CYS A 42 -30.44 22.65 9.63
C CYS A 42 -30.97 23.96 9.04
N GLY A 43 -30.07 24.86 8.63
CA GLY A 43 -30.46 26.09 7.92
C GLY A 43 -30.43 27.38 8.75
N PHE A 44 -30.14 27.31 10.05
CA PHE A 44 -29.98 28.50 10.88
C PHE A 44 -28.57 29.12 10.75
N ARG A 45 -28.48 30.41 11.10
CA ARG A 45 -27.20 31.12 11.34
C ARG A 45 -27.05 31.41 12.82
N VAL A 46 -25.80 31.52 13.23
CA VAL A 46 -25.34 31.89 14.56
C VAL A 46 -24.78 33.30 14.47
N PHE A 47 -25.11 34.19 15.40
CA PHE A 47 -24.69 35.60 15.43
C PHE A 47 -25.05 36.42 14.18
N ASP A 48 -25.94 35.92 13.32
CA ASP A 48 -26.36 36.51 12.03
C ASP A 48 -25.24 36.74 10.98
N GLU A 49 -23.97 36.68 11.37
CA GLU A 49 -22.79 36.86 10.52
C GLU A 49 -22.21 35.53 10.00
N SER A 50 -22.47 34.42 10.70
CA SER A 50 -21.92 33.12 10.29
C SER A 50 -22.54 32.60 9.00
N GLY A 51 -21.83 31.69 8.32
CA GLY A 51 -22.42 30.87 7.26
C GLY A 51 -23.57 30.01 7.79
N ILE A 52 -24.51 29.64 6.90
CA ILE A 52 -25.61 28.74 7.25
C ILE A 52 -25.06 27.42 7.78
N MET A 53 -25.55 26.99 8.95
CA MET A 53 -25.20 25.72 9.56
C MET A 53 -25.55 24.56 8.64
N LYS A 54 -24.57 23.68 8.38
CA LYS A 54 -24.74 22.47 7.57
C LYS A 54 -24.47 21.23 8.40
N ILE A 55 -25.24 20.18 8.15
CA ILE A 55 -24.98 18.86 8.74
C ILE A 55 -23.60 18.39 8.27
N PHE A 56 -22.73 18.05 9.22
CA PHE A 56 -21.43 17.51 8.92
C PHE A 56 -21.55 16.10 8.35
N LYS A 57 -21.37 15.97 7.03
CA LYS A 57 -21.27 14.68 6.37
C LYS A 57 -19.81 14.23 6.42
N LYS A 58 -19.53 13.16 7.17
CA LYS A 58 -18.24 12.46 7.07
C LYS A 58 -18.05 12.08 5.60
N LYS A 59 -16.94 12.52 5.00
CA LYS A 59 -16.57 12.05 3.66
C LYS A 59 -16.39 10.53 3.75
N LEU A 60 -17.08 9.79 2.90
CA LEU A 60 -16.85 8.35 2.79
C LEU A 60 -15.38 8.11 2.45
N PRO A 61 -14.73 7.13 3.07
CA PRO A 61 -13.39 6.72 2.68
C PRO A 61 -13.38 6.37 1.19
N ILE A 62 -12.33 6.80 0.48
CA ILE A 62 -12.11 6.36 -0.89
C ILE A 62 -11.80 4.86 -0.83
N GLU A 63 -12.71 4.05 -1.36
CA GLU A 63 -12.47 2.62 -1.48
C GLU A 63 -11.50 2.35 -2.62
N PHE A 64 -10.32 1.83 -2.25
CA PHE A 64 -9.32 1.41 -3.21
C PHE A 64 -9.56 -0.03 -3.66
N CYS A 65 -9.26 -0.30 -4.93
CA CYS A 65 -9.45 -1.61 -5.55
C CYS A 65 -8.59 -2.67 -4.87
N LYS A 66 -9.23 -3.64 -4.20
CA LYS A 66 -8.54 -4.77 -3.55
C LYS A 66 -7.83 -5.68 -4.56
N ARG A 67 -8.42 -5.90 -5.74
CA ARG A 67 -7.83 -6.74 -6.82
C ARG A 67 -6.48 -6.21 -7.31
N CYS A 68 -6.33 -4.89 -7.30
CA CYS A 68 -5.12 -4.18 -7.73
C CYS A 68 -4.30 -3.66 -6.53
N ASN A 69 -4.42 -4.30 -5.37
CA ASN A 69 -3.64 -3.98 -4.17
C ASN A 69 -3.73 -2.50 -3.74
N GLY A 70 -4.86 -1.85 -4.01
CA GLY A 70 -5.13 -0.49 -3.57
C GLY A 70 -4.61 0.64 -4.47
N HIS A 71 -4.21 0.36 -5.72
CA HIS A 71 -3.53 1.35 -6.60
C HIS A 71 -4.46 2.25 -7.43
N HIS A 72 -5.76 2.00 -7.38
CA HIS A 72 -6.76 2.89 -7.97
C HIS A 72 -8.08 2.73 -7.22
N ASN A 73 -9.06 3.59 -7.54
CA ASN A 73 -10.40 3.49 -7.00
C ASN A 73 -11.06 2.15 -7.41
N ILE A 74 -11.99 1.65 -6.59
CA ILE A 74 -12.69 0.39 -6.89
C ILE A 74 -13.58 0.46 -8.14
N ARG A 75 -13.99 1.67 -8.56
CA ARG A 75 -14.94 1.90 -9.65
C ARG A 75 -14.41 1.30 -10.96
N ASN A 76 -15.20 0.39 -11.55
CA ASN A 76 -15.00 -0.21 -12.87
C ASN A 76 -13.68 -0.97 -13.06
N CYS A 77 -13.08 -1.52 -12.00
CA CYS A 77 -11.93 -2.41 -12.16
C CYS A 77 -12.33 -3.69 -12.89
N SER A 78 -11.79 -3.93 -14.08
CA SER A 78 -11.92 -5.21 -14.81
C SER A 78 -10.73 -6.16 -14.61
N ARG A 79 -9.64 -5.68 -14.00
CA ARG A 79 -8.42 -6.49 -13.79
C ARG A 79 -8.67 -7.67 -12.85
N ALA A 80 -8.01 -8.79 -13.15
CA ALA A 80 -7.92 -9.94 -12.26
C ALA A 80 -7.20 -9.57 -10.96
N PRO A 81 -7.53 -10.23 -9.82
CA PRO A 81 -6.76 -10.08 -8.59
C PRO A 81 -5.29 -10.44 -8.80
N SER A 82 -4.41 -9.60 -8.27
CA SER A 82 -2.96 -9.80 -8.30
C SER A 82 -2.46 -10.13 -6.91
N CYS A 83 -1.57 -11.12 -6.83
CA CYS A 83 -0.82 -11.48 -5.64
C CYS A 83 -0.08 -10.24 -5.11
N GLY A 84 -0.33 -9.89 -3.85
CA GLY A 84 0.36 -8.81 -3.15
C GLY A 84 1.85 -9.09 -2.88
N ASN A 85 2.29 -10.36 -2.91
CA ASN A 85 3.69 -10.75 -2.70
C ASN A 85 4.57 -10.63 -3.96
N CYS A 86 4.04 -10.98 -5.13
CA CYS A 86 4.84 -11.01 -6.37
C CYS A 86 4.16 -10.33 -7.58
N GLY A 87 2.91 -9.89 -7.44
CA GLY A 87 2.14 -9.25 -8.51
C GLY A 87 1.52 -10.20 -9.54
N SER A 88 1.76 -11.52 -9.44
CA SER A 88 1.18 -12.51 -10.36
C SER A 88 -0.33 -12.61 -10.20
N THR A 89 -1.04 -12.83 -11.32
CA THR A 89 -2.48 -13.14 -11.32
C THR A 89 -2.76 -14.64 -11.38
N MET A 90 -1.72 -15.47 -11.43
CA MET A 90 -1.83 -16.93 -11.65
C MET A 90 -2.11 -17.72 -10.37
N HIS A 91 -1.93 -17.11 -9.20
CA HIS A 91 -2.08 -17.79 -7.93
C HIS A 91 -2.63 -16.85 -6.85
N ALA A 92 -3.23 -17.45 -5.83
CA ALA A 92 -3.68 -16.73 -4.65
C ALA A 92 -2.50 -16.39 -3.72
N GLN A 93 -2.69 -15.38 -2.89
CA GLN A 93 -1.65 -14.79 -2.04
C GLN A 93 -1.01 -15.79 -1.07
N ASP A 94 -1.81 -16.71 -0.54
CA ASP A 94 -1.48 -17.73 0.46
C ASP A 94 -0.62 -18.86 -0.08
N VAL A 95 -0.73 -19.18 -1.37
CA VAL A 95 0.11 -20.20 -2.03
C VAL A 95 1.41 -19.61 -2.61
N CYS A 96 1.64 -18.30 -2.47
CA CYS A 96 2.81 -17.63 -3.01
C CYS A 96 4.06 -17.96 -2.19
N LYS A 97 5.01 -18.69 -2.79
CA LYS A 97 6.30 -19.05 -2.18
C LYS A 97 7.42 -18.04 -2.41
N VAL A 98 7.16 -17.00 -3.22
CA VAL A 98 8.16 -15.98 -3.58
C VAL A 98 8.36 -15.03 -2.41
N LEU A 99 9.62 -14.62 -2.17
CA LEU A 99 9.93 -13.57 -1.21
C LEU A 99 9.11 -12.31 -1.54
N THR A 100 8.49 -11.73 -0.52
CA THR A 100 7.56 -10.62 -0.71
C THR A 100 8.29 -9.40 -1.28
N LYS A 101 7.90 -8.99 -2.50
CA LYS A 101 8.37 -7.77 -3.15
C LYS A 101 7.18 -6.93 -3.61
N CYS A 102 7.12 -5.69 -3.15
CA CYS A 102 6.08 -4.76 -3.56
C CYS A 102 6.17 -4.48 -5.07
N ARG A 103 5.08 -4.71 -5.81
CA ARG A 103 5.03 -4.49 -7.27
C ARG A 103 5.25 -3.03 -7.68
N ASN A 104 5.00 -2.08 -6.76
CA ASN A 104 4.91 -0.65 -7.07
C ASN A 104 6.13 0.14 -6.62
N CYS A 105 6.62 -0.08 -5.40
CA CYS A 105 7.83 0.57 -4.88
C CYS A 105 9.05 -0.36 -4.80
N GLY A 106 8.92 -1.66 -5.06
CA GLY A 106 10.05 -2.59 -4.98
C GLY A 106 10.47 -3.02 -3.57
N GLY A 107 9.89 -2.43 -2.52
CA GLY A 107 10.24 -2.72 -1.12
C GLY A 107 9.88 -4.12 -0.62
N PRO A 108 10.49 -4.60 0.48
CA PRO A 108 10.26 -5.92 1.07
C PRO A 108 8.97 -5.96 1.89
N HIS A 109 7.84 -5.66 1.26
CA HIS A 109 6.51 -5.70 1.87
C HIS A 109 5.44 -5.94 0.81
N ARG A 110 4.24 -6.34 1.26
CA ARG A 110 3.10 -6.59 0.37
C ARG A 110 2.67 -5.33 -0.36
N SER A 111 2.15 -5.50 -1.58
CA SER A 111 1.71 -4.38 -2.42
C SER A 111 0.55 -3.58 -1.83
N ASP A 112 -0.33 -4.21 -1.06
CA ASP A 112 -1.45 -3.59 -0.36
C ASP A 112 -1.07 -3.01 1.02
N SER A 113 0.20 -3.08 1.41
CA SER A 113 0.70 -2.55 2.68
C SER A 113 0.64 -1.03 2.73
N HIS A 114 0.36 -0.48 3.91
CA HIS A 114 0.47 0.96 4.18
C HIS A 114 1.92 1.47 4.19
N ARG A 115 2.90 0.56 4.18
CA ARG A 115 4.33 0.89 4.02
C ARG A 115 4.67 1.32 2.59
N CYS A 116 3.81 1.04 1.61
CA CYS A 116 4.03 1.39 0.21
C CYS A 116 3.88 2.90 -0.04
N LEU A 117 4.99 3.62 -0.19
CA LEU A 117 4.98 5.05 -0.52
C LEU A 117 4.45 5.35 -1.93
N ALA A 118 4.45 4.35 -2.82
CA ALA A 118 3.85 4.47 -4.16
C ALA A 118 2.31 4.42 -4.15
N ARG A 119 1.69 4.14 -2.98
CA ARG A 119 0.24 4.01 -2.86
C ARG A 119 -0.44 5.38 -3.00
N PRO A 120 -1.48 5.51 -3.85
CA PRO A 120 -2.26 6.74 -3.92
C PRO A 120 -2.90 7.09 -2.57
N THR A 121 -2.92 8.38 -2.26
CA THR A 121 -3.54 8.90 -1.03
C THR A 121 -4.75 9.78 -1.37
N ARG A 122 -5.42 10.31 -0.34
CA ARG A 122 -6.48 11.31 -0.52
C ARG A 122 -6.02 12.59 -1.23
N TYR A 123 -4.71 12.85 -1.23
CA TYR A 123 -4.11 14.03 -1.84
C TYR A 123 -3.71 13.80 -3.31
N GLY A 124 -3.86 12.58 -3.81
CA GLY A 124 -3.53 12.22 -5.19
C GLY A 124 -2.53 11.06 -5.28
N LYS A 125 -2.05 10.84 -6.50
CA LYS A 125 -1.03 9.85 -6.83
C LYS A 125 0.35 10.51 -6.73
N PRO A 126 1.40 9.79 -6.29
CA PRO A 126 2.77 10.30 -6.33
C PRO A 126 3.19 10.73 -7.75
N THR A 127 4.05 11.73 -7.85
CA THR A 127 4.63 12.17 -9.14
C THR A 127 5.59 11.12 -9.69
N LYS A 128 5.99 11.27 -10.95
CA LYS A 128 6.95 10.35 -11.57
C LYS A 128 8.29 10.34 -10.83
N GLU A 129 8.78 11.51 -10.46
CA GLU A 129 10.05 11.70 -9.75
C GLU A 129 10.00 11.07 -8.34
N GLN A 130 8.87 11.22 -7.64
CA GLN A 130 8.64 10.57 -6.36
C GLN A 130 8.61 9.05 -6.50
N LEU A 131 7.91 8.51 -7.50
CA LEU A 131 7.87 7.07 -7.77
C LEU A 131 9.26 6.51 -8.05
N ASP A 132 10.09 7.22 -8.82
CA ASP A 132 11.45 6.78 -9.12
C ASP A 132 12.33 6.78 -7.86
N ALA A 133 12.19 7.78 -6.99
CA ALA A 133 12.86 7.77 -5.69
C ALA A 133 12.41 6.60 -4.80
N TYR A 134 11.09 6.34 -4.73
CA TYR A 134 10.54 5.23 -3.94
C TYR A 134 10.98 3.87 -4.46
N ARG A 135 11.05 3.69 -5.79
CA ARG A 135 11.54 2.44 -6.40
C ARG A 135 13.01 2.20 -6.08
N ARG A 136 13.86 3.22 -6.21
CA ARG A 136 15.29 3.11 -5.85
C ARG A 136 15.49 2.75 -4.37
N ALA A 137 14.73 3.38 -3.48
CA ALA A 137 14.80 3.10 -2.05
C ALA A 137 14.28 1.68 -1.74
N GLY A 138 13.10 1.32 -2.25
CA GLY A 138 12.49 0.02 -2.01
C GLY A 138 13.31 -1.13 -2.58
N ASP A 139 13.85 -1.01 -3.79
CA ASP A 139 14.74 -2.05 -4.36
C ASP A 139 16.00 -2.24 -3.52
N ARG A 140 16.59 -1.15 -2.98
CA ARG A 140 17.74 -1.23 -2.08
C ARG A 140 17.40 -1.98 -0.79
N GLU A 141 16.25 -1.67 -0.18
CA GLU A 141 15.77 -2.37 1.03
C GLU A 141 15.51 -3.85 0.74
N TYR A 142 14.86 -4.17 -0.38
CA TYR A 142 14.60 -5.53 -0.78
C TYR A 142 15.89 -6.33 -1.01
N GLN A 143 16.87 -5.74 -1.69
CA GLN A 143 18.18 -6.37 -1.87
C GLN A 143 18.91 -6.61 -0.55
N ALA A 144 18.77 -5.72 0.43
CA ALA A 144 19.35 -5.94 1.76
C ALA A 144 18.72 -7.15 2.46
N VAL A 145 17.39 -7.31 2.37
CA VAL A 145 16.69 -8.50 2.89
C VAL A 145 17.12 -9.77 2.16
N VAL A 146 17.24 -9.74 0.83
CA VAL A 146 17.73 -10.89 0.06
C VAL A 146 19.13 -11.30 0.50
N ARG A 147 20.04 -10.33 0.70
CA ARG A 147 21.40 -10.60 1.20
C ARG A 147 21.40 -11.16 2.62
N ALA A 148 20.57 -10.62 3.51
CA ALA A 148 20.44 -11.11 4.88
C ALA A 148 19.95 -12.56 4.90
N ASN A 149 18.86 -12.87 4.18
CA ASN A 149 18.34 -14.24 4.08
C ASN A 149 19.38 -15.21 3.49
N ALA A 150 20.17 -14.78 2.51
CA ALA A 150 21.23 -15.59 1.94
C ALA A 150 22.40 -15.81 2.93
N ALA A 151 22.75 -14.81 3.74
CA ALA A 151 23.75 -14.95 4.79
C ALA A 151 23.27 -15.88 5.91
N GLU A 152 22.02 -15.75 6.34
CA GLU A 152 21.37 -16.65 7.31
C GLU A 152 21.35 -18.10 6.81
N ALA A 153 20.97 -18.32 5.55
CA ALA A 153 21.00 -19.66 4.97
C ALA A 153 22.42 -20.26 4.94
N ARG A 154 23.44 -19.44 4.66
CA ARG A 154 24.85 -19.89 4.69
C ARG A 154 25.32 -20.21 6.11
N ALA A 155 24.97 -19.37 7.09
CA ALA A 155 25.30 -19.60 8.49
C ALA A 155 24.66 -20.89 9.02
N ALA A 156 23.39 -21.14 8.70
CA ALA A 156 22.70 -22.37 9.07
C ALA A 156 23.34 -23.62 8.45
N ILE A 157 23.90 -23.54 7.24
CA ILE A 157 24.65 -24.65 6.64
C ILE A 157 25.99 -24.88 7.37
N ALA A 158 26.69 -23.81 7.75
CA ALA A 158 27.96 -23.91 8.47
C ALA A 158 27.78 -24.56 9.86
N GLU A 159 26.78 -24.12 10.63
CA GLU A 159 26.46 -24.69 11.96
C GLU A 159 26.12 -26.19 11.89
N ASN A 160 25.36 -26.61 10.87
CA ASN A 160 25.05 -28.03 10.66
C ASN A 160 26.26 -28.87 10.24
N THR A 161 27.31 -28.25 9.68
CA THR A 161 28.54 -28.94 9.27
C THR A 161 29.52 -29.08 10.44
N GLU A 162 29.52 -28.13 11.38
CA GLU A 162 30.39 -28.19 12.58
C GLU A 162 29.92 -29.21 13.63
N GLY A 163 28.64 -29.59 13.65
CA GLY A 163 28.11 -30.65 14.52
C GLY A 163 28.34 -32.10 14.04
N ALA A 164 28.88 -32.30 12.83
CA ALA A 164 29.10 -33.62 12.24
C ALA A 164 30.57 -34.09 12.27
N ASN A 165 31.49 -33.27 12.78
CA ASN A 165 32.92 -33.58 12.79
C ASN A 165 33.40 -34.15 14.14
N GLU A 166 32.77 -35.23 14.62
CA GLU A 166 33.47 -36.21 15.45
C GLU A 166 33.35 -37.60 14.80
N THR A 167 34.48 -38.04 14.24
CA THR A 167 34.85 -39.38 13.70
C THR A 167 34.89 -39.50 12.16
N PRO A 168 36.09 -39.57 11.53
CA PRO A 168 36.21 -39.92 10.13
C PRO A 168 36.26 -41.44 9.96
N SER A 169 35.23 -42.05 9.39
CA SER A 169 35.30 -43.40 8.85
C SER A 169 34.98 -43.41 7.36
N ARG A 170 36.07 -43.35 6.59
CA ARG A 170 36.28 -43.83 5.22
C ARG A 170 35.18 -44.76 4.71
N SER A 171 34.54 -44.42 3.58
CA SER A 171 34.58 -45.20 2.32
C SER A 171 33.58 -44.70 1.26
N GLN A 172 34.14 -44.45 0.08
CA GLN A 172 33.61 -44.67 -1.27
C GLN A 172 32.73 -43.60 -1.94
N GLU A 173 33.38 -42.98 -2.94
CA GLU A 173 32.87 -42.17 -4.03
C GLU A 173 31.85 -42.95 -4.88
N THR A 174 30.79 -42.27 -5.32
CA THR A 174 30.19 -42.53 -6.64
C THR A 174 29.71 -41.21 -7.22
N ILE A 175 30.32 -40.88 -8.36
CA ILE A 175 30.08 -39.71 -9.20
C ILE A 175 28.71 -39.89 -9.87
N ILE A 176 27.80 -38.92 -9.70
CA ILE A 176 26.64 -38.79 -10.58
C ILE A 176 26.59 -37.37 -11.12
N SER A 177 26.72 -37.29 -12.43
CA SER A 177 26.85 -36.12 -13.28
C SER A 177 25.67 -35.17 -13.19
N VAL A 178 25.99 -33.88 -13.24
CA VAL A 178 25.07 -32.76 -13.36
C VAL A 178 24.48 -32.73 -14.77
N GLU A 179 23.16 -32.90 -14.88
CA GLU A 179 22.43 -32.54 -16.11
C GLU A 179 21.91 -31.11 -16.00
N ASN A 180 22.37 -30.28 -16.94
CA ASN A 180 22.04 -28.88 -17.11
C ASN A 180 21.03 -28.76 -18.27
N PRO A 181 19.77 -28.33 -18.07
CA PRO A 181 18.82 -28.21 -19.17
C PRO A 181 18.88 -26.81 -19.74
N ASN A 182 19.69 -26.62 -20.79
CA ASN A 182 19.56 -25.48 -21.70
C ASN A 182 19.88 -25.94 -23.12
N GLU A 183 18.89 -26.52 -23.79
CA GLU A 183 18.84 -26.58 -25.25
C GLU A 183 17.44 -26.14 -25.71
N THR A 184 17.37 -24.97 -26.34
CA THR A 184 16.28 -24.59 -27.24
C THR A 184 16.71 -24.93 -28.67
N PRO A 185 15.91 -25.68 -29.46
CA PRO A 185 16.19 -25.87 -30.87
C PRO A 185 15.62 -24.70 -31.69
N VAL A 186 16.44 -24.19 -32.61
CA VAL A 186 16.05 -23.29 -33.69
C VAL A 186 15.72 -24.14 -34.93
N GLN A 187 14.59 -23.87 -35.59
CA GLN A 187 14.44 -23.86 -37.07
C GLN A 187 13.07 -23.25 -37.43
N THR A 188 12.92 -22.08 -38.07
CA THR A 188 13.21 -21.54 -39.43
C THR A 188 11.95 -21.50 -40.32
N GLN A 189 11.89 -20.44 -41.14
CA GLN A 189 11.05 -20.16 -42.34
C GLN A 189 9.75 -19.39 -42.11
N ALA A 190 9.30 -18.48 -42.96
CA ALA A 190 9.86 -17.65 -44.05
C ALA A 190 8.71 -16.68 -44.42
N GLY A 191 8.97 -15.48 -44.94
CA GLY A 191 7.92 -14.67 -45.55
C GLY A 191 8.19 -13.16 -45.58
N GLU A 192 8.38 -12.66 -46.80
CA GLU A 192 8.59 -11.28 -47.23
C GLU A 192 7.43 -10.29 -46.95
N GLU A 193 7.80 -8.99 -46.95
CA GLU A 193 7.03 -7.78 -47.33
C GLU A 193 5.68 -7.48 -46.63
N MET A 194 5.29 -6.23 -46.30
CA MET A 194 5.44 -4.97 -47.03
C MET A 194 5.13 -3.78 -46.09
N ARG A 195 5.72 -2.64 -46.42
CA ARG A 195 5.43 -1.30 -45.86
C ARG A 195 3.93 -0.97 -45.81
N LEU A 196 3.49 -0.35 -44.71
CA LEU A 196 2.92 1.00 -44.62
C LEU A 196 2.83 1.45 -43.15
#